data_AF-A0A2V7CU21-F1
#
_entry.id   AF-A0A2V7CU21-F1
#
_cell.length_a   1.000
_cell.length_b   1.000
_cell.length_c   1.000
_cell.angle_alpha   90.00
_cell.angle_beta   90.00
_cell.angle_gamma   90.00
#
_symmetry.space_group_name_H-M   'P 1'
#
loop_
_entity.id
_entity.type
_entity.pdbx_description
1 polymer ?
#
loop_
_entity_poly.entity_id
_entity_poly.type
_entity_poly.pdbx_seq_one_letter_code
_entity_poly.pdbx_strand_id
1 'polypeptide(L)'
;MMIIAAADALTGWFVSHYILGDVSLLGLSLLQGMVFAWWYSASGQAAQCRAIPSARVMTVGIVVQNEYPHVGLVRPRRLARSLTRAGHHAVILASGRKDAAAYEALEEAAVHRFTYLRRSWVHKLIATASPLNLVWSLWIVRVARREKLDVLVSSNIRVALPTVIAARWLSVPVILDLEENNREAVKLYPKTTVTHYLIRNSRLVGWLESLAARLSDHVWVVVEENVGRLSQKGQALNKVTVLCNTPSLDEVHRKPPCQP
;
A
#
# COMPACT_ATOMS: atom_id res chain seq x y z
N MET A 1 23.45 -18.10 13.29
CA MET A 1 22.15 -18.27 13.98
C MET A 1 21.92 -17.25 15.09
N MET A 2 22.87 -17.07 16.02
CA MET A 2 22.68 -16.21 17.21
C MET A 2 22.39 -14.73 16.90
N ILE A 3 23.00 -14.17 15.84
CA ILE A 3 22.80 -12.77 15.41
C ILE A 3 21.41 -12.55 14.79
N ILE A 4 20.87 -13.54 14.09
CA ILE A 4 19.53 -13.47 13.47
C ILE A 4 18.46 -13.54 14.57
N ALA A 5 18.62 -14.47 15.52
CA ALA A 5 17.74 -14.55 16.68
C ALA A 5 17.76 -13.26 17.53
N ALA A 6 18.91 -12.60 17.66
CA ALA A 6 19.02 -11.31 18.35
C ALA A 6 18.31 -10.16 17.60
N ALA A 7 18.39 -10.13 16.26
CA ALA A 7 17.69 -9.13 15.45
C ALA A 7 16.16 -9.34 15.44
N ASP A 8 15.71 -10.60 15.41
CA ASP A 8 14.29 -10.97 15.51
C ASP A 8 13.72 -10.66 16.90
N ALA A 9 14.52 -10.89 17.96
CA ALA A 9 14.17 -10.48 19.32
C ALA A 9 14.09 -8.95 19.47
N LEU A 10 15.00 -8.21 18.83
CA LEU A 10 15.00 -6.73 18.86
C LEU A 10 13.81 -6.14 18.10
N THR A 11 13.43 -6.72 16.95
CA THR A 11 12.27 -6.26 16.17
C THR A 11 10.94 -6.62 16.86
N GLY A 12 10.85 -7.80 17.48
CA GLY A 12 9.71 -8.18 18.33
C GLY A 12 9.58 -7.28 19.57
N TRP A 13 10.69 -7.01 20.26
CA TRP A 13 10.73 -6.08 21.39
C TRP A 13 10.38 -4.64 20.96
N PHE A 14 10.88 -4.18 19.82
CA PHE A 14 10.55 -2.87 19.24
C PHE A 14 9.07 -2.76 18.87
N VAL A 15 8.44 -3.77 18.26
CA VAL A 15 7.01 -3.72 17.93
C VAL A 15 6.14 -3.74 19.21
N SER A 16 6.48 -4.57 20.20
CA SER A 16 5.72 -4.66 21.47
C SER A 16 5.86 -3.41 22.33
N HIS A 17 7.06 -2.89 22.51
CA HIS A 17 7.29 -1.77 23.40
C HIS A 17 6.96 -0.42 22.74
N TYR A 18 7.23 -0.28 21.44
CA TYR A 18 7.21 1.02 20.77
C TYR A 18 5.92 1.33 20.00
N ILE A 19 5.16 0.31 19.55
CA ILE A 19 3.87 0.51 18.86
C ILE A 19 2.69 0.31 19.80
N LEU A 20 2.81 -0.59 20.78
CA LEU A 20 1.66 -1.04 21.59
C LEU A 20 1.68 -0.48 23.03
N GLY A 21 2.82 0.01 23.52
CA GLY A 21 2.95 0.51 24.90
C GLY A 21 2.68 -0.55 25.96
N ASP A 22 2.63 -1.83 25.57
CA ASP A 22 2.20 -2.94 26.40
C ASP A 22 3.04 -4.19 26.08
N VAL A 23 3.70 -4.71 27.12
CA VAL A 23 4.65 -5.82 27.07
C VAL A 23 3.92 -7.17 27.01
N SER A 24 2.61 -7.21 27.26
CA SER A 24 1.81 -8.43 27.19
C SER A 24 1.65 -8.99 25.77
N LEU A 25 1.94 -8.20 24.73
CA LEU A 25 1.81 -8.58 23.32
C LEU A 25 3.14 -9.02 22.67
N LEU A 26 4.20 -9.19 23.45
CA LEU A 26 5.54 -9.53 22.99
C LEU A 26 5.62 -10.91 22.30
N GLY A 27 4.77 -11.85 22.71
CA GLY A 27 4.65 -13.14 22.03
C GLY A 27 4.11 -13.02 20.59
N LEU A 28 3.13 -12.15 20.37
CA LEU A 28 2.54 -11.90 19.04
C LEU A 28 3.51 -11.16 18.11
N SER A 29 4.29 -10.21 18.64
CA SER A 29 5.28 -9.49 17.84
C SER A 29 6.48 -10.36 17.46
N LEU A 30 6.93 -11.26 18.35
CA LEU A 30 7.96 -12.24 18.04
C LEU A 30 7.50 -13.23 16.99
N LEU A 31 6.26 -13.73 17.09
CA LEU A 31 5.68 -14.63 16.09
C LEU A 31 5.54 -13.93 14.73
N GLN A 32 5.16 -12.65 14.74
CA GLN A 32 5.14 -11.80 13.54
C GLN A 32 6.53 -11.59 12.93
N GLY A 33 7.56 -11.36 13.76
CA GLY A 33 8.96 -11.22 13.31
C GLY A 33 9.51 -12.51 12.71
N MET A 34 9.27 -13.65 13.35
CA MET A 34 9.68 -14.98 12.84
C MET A 34 8.98 -15.34 11.53
N VAL A 35 7.68 -15.04 11.40
CA VAL A 35 6.94 -15.21 10.15
C VAL A 35 7.55 -14.32 9.05
N PHE A 36 7.94 -13.09 9.38
CA PHE A 36 8.56 -12.17 8.42
C PHE A 36 9.96 -12.61 8.00
N ALA A 37 10.78 -13.11 8.92
CA ALA A 37 12.14 -13.61 8.65
C ALA A 37 12.14 -14.91 7.83
N TRP A 38 11.28 -15.87 8.19
CA TRP A 38 11.04 -17.07 7.39
C TRP A 38 10.46 -16.74 6.01
N TRP A 39 9.58 -15.75 5.94
CA TRP A 39 9.02 -15.27 4.68
C TRP A 39 10.05 -14.56 3.80
N TYR A 40 10.94 -13.73 4.36
CA TYR A 40 12.01 -13.06 3.62
C TYR A 40 13.00 -14.08 3.02
N SER A 41 13.33 -15.15 3.75
CA SER A 41 14.19 -16.22 3.23
C SER A 41 13.48 -17.08 2.17
N ALA A 42 12.17 -17.32 2.32
CA ALA A 42 11.37 -18.07 1.36
C ALA A 42 11.03 -17.28 0.08
N SER A 43 10.94 -15.95 0.16
CA SER A 43 10.57 -15.06 -0.96
C SER A 43 11.74 -14.67 -1.88
N GLY A 44 12.91 -15.30 -1.72
CA GLY A 44 14.08 -15.16 -2.60
C GLY A 44 13.85 -15.57 -4.07
N GLN A 45 12.66 -16.08 -4.42
CA GLN A 45 12.25 -16.26 -5.81
C GLN A 45 11.54 -14.99 -6.29
N ALA A 46 12.28 -14.14 -7.02
CA ALA A 46 11.70 -13.07 -7.80
C ALA A 46 10.61 -13.67 -8.71
N ALA A 47 9.36 -13.22 -8.56
CA ALA A 47 8.34 -13.52 -9.55
C ALA A 47 8.85 -12.99 -10.89
N GLN A 48 9.11 -13.90 -11.83
CA GLN A 48 9.41 -13.51 -13.19
C GLN A 48 8.20 -12.72 -13.70
N CYS A 49 8.40 -11.47 -14.12
CA CYS A 49 7.40 -10.69 -14.84
C CYS A 49 6.97 -11.49 -16.07
N ARG A 50 5.88 -12.24 -15.95
CA ARG A 50 5.22 -12.81 -17.12
C ARG A 50 4.62 -11.65 -17.88
N ALA A 51 5.02 -11.49 -19.14
CA ALA A 51 4.35 -10.60 -20.06
C ALA A 51 2.87 -10.98 -20.11
N ILE A 52 2.00 -10.06 -19.69
CA ILE A 52 0.55 -10.26 -19.78
C ILE A 52 0.17 -9.97 -21.23
N PRO A 53 -0.43 -10.93 -21.96
CA PRO A 53 -0.90 -10.68 -23.32
C PRO A 53 -1.90 -9.52 -23.32
N SER A 54 -1.70 -8.53 -24.19
CA SER A 54 -2.42 -7.25 -24.21
C SER A 54 -3.91 -7.33 -24.61
N ALA A 55 -4.52 -8.52 -24.57
CA ALA A 55 -5.90 -8.76 -25.02
C ALA A 55 -6.82 -9.36 -23.93
N ARG A 56 -6.31 -9.63 -22.73
CA ARG A 56 -7.12 -10.22 -21.66
C ARG A 56 -7.73 -9.12 -20.77
N VAL A 57 -9.06 -9.18 -20.59
CA VAL A 57 -9.75 -8.45 -19.52
C VAL A 57 -9.15 -8.87 -18.18
N MET A 58 -8.76 -7.89 -17.37
CA MET A 58 -8.08 -8.11 -16.10
C MET A 58 -8.93 -7.57 -14.96
N THR A 59 -8.80 -8.16 -13.78
CA THR A 59 -9.33 -7.59 -12.54
C THR A 59 -8.18 -6.99 -11.72
N VAL A 60 -8.19 -5.67 -11.55
CA VAL A 60 -7.11 -4.88 -10.95
C VAL A 60 -7.54 -4.39 -9.56
N GLY A 61 -6.80 -4.80 -8.52
CA GLY A 61 -7.04 -4.32 -7.16
C GLY A 61 -6.19 -3.10 -6.82
N ILE A 62 -6.82 -1.99 -6.45
CA ILE A 62 -6.17 -0.75 -6.02
C ILE A 62 -6.35 -0.60 -4.52
N VAL A 63 -5.27 -0.73 -3.76
CA VAL A 63 -5.27 -0.63 -2.30
C VAL A 63 -4.97 0.80 -1.88
N VAL A 64 -5.90 1.41 -1.14
CA VAL A 64 -5.79 2.77 -0.62
C VAL A 64 -5.87 2.76 0.91
N GLN A 65 -5.11 3.63 1.55
CA GLN A 65 -5.13 3.76 3.01
C GLN A 65 -6.47 4.36 3.50
N ASN A 66 -6.93 5.41 2.84
CA ASN A 66 -8.04 6.23 3.32
C ASN A 66 -9.38 5.63 2.91
N GLU A 67 -10.45 6.23 3.43
CA GLU A 67 -11.80 5.93 2.97
C GLU A 67 -11.96 6.22 1.48
N TYR A 68 -12.79 5.44 0.81
CA TYR A 68 -13.17 5.68 -0.57
C TYR A 68 -14.69 5.74 -0.69
N PRO A 69 -15.27 6.68 -1.46
CA PRO A 69 -14.60 7.81 -2.13
C PRO A 69 -14.14 8.90 -1.15
N HIS A 70 -13.06 9.61 -1.49
CA HIS A 70 -12.54 10.74 -0.72
C HIS A 70 -11.92 11.79 -1.67
N VAL A 71 -12.04 13.08 -1.34
CA VAL A 71 -11.60 14.20 -2.21
C VAL A 71 -10.11 14.12 -2.54
N GLY A 72 -9.29 13.67 -1.58
CA GLY A 72 -7.85 13.49 -1.78
C GLY A 72 -7.44 12.23 -2.56
N LEU A 73 -8.36 11.35 -2.98
CA LEU A 73 -8.05 10.11 -3.71
C LEU A 73 -8.32 10.27 -5.22
N VAL A 74 -7.85 11.37 -5.80
CA VAL A 74 -8.06 11.69 -7.22
C VAL A 74 -7.38 10.66 -8.12
N ARG A 75 -6.13 10.29 -7.83
CA ARG A 75 -5.35 9.38 -8.67
C ARG A 75 -5.86 7.94 -8.66
N PRO A 76 -6.15 7.29 -7.51
CA PRO A 76 -6.80 5.98 -7.48
C PRO A 76 -8.13 5.96 -8.24
N ARG A 77 -8.93 7.03 -8.12
CA ARG A 77 -10.19 7.17 -8.85
C ARG A 77 -9.98 7.28 -10.36
N ARG A 78 -9.04 8.10 -10.82
CA ARG A 78 -8.71 8.24 -12.25
C ARG A 78 -8.17 6.93 -12.81
N LEU A 79 -7.30 6.25 -12.07
CA LEU A 79 -6.78 4.93 -12.45
C LEU A 79 -7.93 3.93 -12.62
N ALA A 80 -8.81 3.81 -11.63
CA ALA A 80 -9.99 2.94 -11.70
C ALA A 80 -10.87 3.25 -12.91
N ARG A 81 -11.18 4.53 -13.16
CA ARG A 81 -11.96 4.97 -14.32
C ARG A 81 -11.30 4.61 -15.65
N SER A 82 -9.99 4.85 -15.79
CA SER A 82 -9.25 4.52 -17.01
C SER A 82 -9.22 3.02 -17.26
N LEU A 83 -9.03 2.20 -16.23
CA LEU A 83 -9.09 0.74 -16.32
C LEU A 83 -10.48 0.25 -16.75
N THR A 84 -11.52 0.76 -16.12
CA THR A 84 -12.92 0.42 -16.44
C THR A 84 -13.29 0.82 -17.87
N ARG A 85 -12.89 2.02 -18.31
CA ARG A 85 -13.09 2.49 -19.70
C ARG A 85 -12.34 1.63 -20.73
N ALA A 86 -11.20 1.07 -20.35
CA ALA A 86 -10.43 0.14 -21.18
C ALA A 86 -10.99 -1.30 -21.15
N GLY A 87 -12.10 -1.55 -20.44
CA GLY A 87 -12.75 -2.85 -20.35
C GLY A 87 -12.18 -3.79 -19.27
N HIS A 88 -11.30 -3.30 -18.39
CA HIS A 88 -10.83 -4.04 -17.23
C HIS A 88 -11.77 -3.84 -16.03
N HIS A 89 -11.76 -4.76 -15.07
CA HIS A 89 -12.49 -4.59 -13.82
C HIS A 89 -11.61 -3.96 -12.75
N ALA A 90 -11.94 -2.74 -12.33
CA ALA A 90 -11.28 -2.11 -11.19
C ALA A 90 -11.95 -2.48 -9.86
N VAL A 91 -11.14 -2.82 -8.86
CA VAL A 91 -11.58 -3.10 -7.48
C VAL A 91 -10.78 -2.22 -6.52
N ILE A 92 -11.46 -1.43 -5.69
CA ILE A 92 -10.81 -0.57 -4.70
C ILE A 92 -10.90 -1.22 -3.32
N LEU A 93 -9.76 -1.35 -2.66
CA LEU A 93 -9.64 -1.86 -1.30
C LEU A 93 -9.27 -0.69 -0.39
N ALA A 94 -10.22 -0.23 0.41
CA ALA A 94 -10.11 1.00 1.21
C ALA A 94 -10.37 0.77 2.70
N SER A 95 -10.00 1.73 3.55
CA SER A 95 -10.49 1.73 4.93
C SER A 95 -11.98 2.11 4.98
N GLY A 96 -12.70 1.56 5.96
CA GLY A 96 -14.12 1.83 6.15
C GLY A 96 -14.40 2.85 7.26
N ARG A 97 -15.38 3.74 7.04
CA ARG A 97 -16.04 4.49 8.12
C ARG A 97 -17.01 3.60 8.90
N LYS A 98 -17.44 4.05 10.08
CA LYS A 98 -18.37 3.34 10.96
C LYS A 98 -19.67 2.95 10.24
N ASP A 99 -20.21 3.84 9.41
CA ASP A 99 -21.53 3.69 8.78
C ASP A 99 -21.47 3.36 7.28
N ALA A 100 -20.26 3.19 6.73
CA ALA A 100 -20.10 2.82 5.33
C ALA A 100 -20.38 1.32 5.13
N ALA A 101 -21.07 0.99 4.03
CA ALA A 101 -21.25 -0.37 3.57
C ALA A 101 -19.88 -1.03 3.29
N ALA A 102 -19.73 -2.28 3.72
CA ALA A 102 -18.49 -3.04 3.52
C ALA A 102 -18.18 -3.30 2.04
N TYR A 103 -19.22 -3.27 1.19
CA TYR A 103 -19.14 -3.39 -0.26
C TYR A 103 -20.03 -2.34 -0.91
N GLU A 104 -19.57 -1.76 -2.01
CA GLU A 104 -20.35 -0.85 -2.84
C GLU A 104 -19.90 -0.95 -4.29
N ALA A 105 -20.84 -1.07 -5.24
CA ALA A 105 -20.55 -1.00 -6.66
C ALA A 105 -20.69 0.45 -7.13
N LEU A 106 -19.58 1.08 -7.49
CA LEU A 106 -19.57 2.40 -8.10
C LEU A 106 -19.33 2.27 -9.60
N GLU A 107 -19.68 3.31 -10.36
CA GLU A 107 -19.47 3.39 -11.81
C GLU A 107 -18.02 3.05 -12.20
N GLU A 108 -17.06 3.51 -11.40
CA GLU A 108 -15.64 3.37 -11.69
C GLU A 108 -14.99 2.10 -11.13
N ALA A 109 -15.57 1.46 -10.10
CA ALA A 109 -14.98 0.30 -9.42
C ALA A 109 -15.94 -0.38 -8.45
N ALA A 110 -15.68 -1.66 -8.18
CA ALA A 110 -16.20 -2.34 -7.00
C ALA A 110 -15.36 -1.95 -5.77
N VAL A 111 -15.98 -1.44 -4.71
CA VAL A 111 -15.30 -0.96 -3.51
C VAL A 111 -15.51 -1.93 -2.36
N HIS A 112 -14.40 -2.46 -1.82
CA HIS A 112 -14.38 -3.24 -0.58
C HIS A 112 -13.76 -2.40 0.52
N ARG A 113 -14.46 -2.30 1.66
CA ARG A 113 -14.03 -1.52 2.81
C ARG A 113 -13.62 -2.42 3.96
N PHE A 114 -12.47 -2.13 4.56
CA PHE A 114 -12.04 -2.79 5.78
C PHE A 114 -12.94 -2.36 6.95
N THR A 115 -13.77 -3.29 7.44
CA THR A 115 -14.80 -3.02 8.47
C THR A 115 -14.70 -3.95 9.68
N TYR A 116 -13.63 -4.75 9.79
CA TYR A 116 -13.48 -5.73 10.87
C TYR A 116 -13.25 -5.08 12.24
N LEU A 117 -13.76 -5.76 13.28
CA LEU A 117 -13.51 -5.48 14.70
C LEU A 117 -13.90 -4.07 15.17
N ARG A 118 -14.88 -3.43 14.49
CA ARG A 118 -15.44 -2.08 14.72
C ARG A 118 -15.82 -1.71 16.16
N ARG A 119 -16.05 -2.67 17.05
CA ARG A 119 -16.51 -2.44 18.44
C ARG A 119 -15.42 -2.62 19.50
N SER A 120 -14.20 -3.01 19.13
CA SER A 120 -13.11 -3.23 20.09
C SER A 120 -12.24 -1.98 20.25
N TRP A 121 -11.63 -1.77 21.41
CA TRP A 121 -10.60 -0.75 21.61
C TRP A 121 -9.37 -0.98 20.70
N VAL A 122 -9.14 -2.23 20.30
CA VAL A 122 -8.11 -2.67 19.35
C VAL A 122 -8.44 -2.26 17.90
N HIS A 123 -9.67 -1.83 17.61
CA HIS A 123 -10.09 -1.43 16.25
C HIS A 123 -9.18 -0.34 15.67
N LYS A 124 -8.78 0.65 16.48
CA LYS A 124 -7.88 1.72 16.00
C LYS A 124 -6.54 1.15 15.53
N LEU A 125 -5.99 0.17 16.23
CA LEU A 125 -4.72 -0.47 15.86
C LEU A 125 -4.87 -1.31 14.58
N ILE A 126 -5.98 -2.04 14.46
CA ILE A 126 -6.23 -2.96 13.34
C ILE A 126 -6.68 -2.21 12.07
N ALA A 127 -7.47 -1.16 12.22
CA ALA A 127 -7.95 -0.34 11.11
C ALA A 127 -6.90 0.65 10.59
N THR A 128 -5.84 0.92 11.36
CA THR A 128 -4.75 1.77 10.91
C THR A 128 -4.00 1.06 9.79
N ALA A 129 -4.10 1.62 8.57
CA ALA A 129 -3.23 1.20 7.47
C ALA A 129 -1.80 1.65 7.79
N SER A 130 -1.08 0.71 8.40
CA SER A 130 0.31 0.81 8.78
C SER A 130 1.09 -0.20 7.93
N PRO A 131 2.32 0.14 7.51
CA PRO A 131 3.12 -0.75 6.67
C PRO A 131 3.41 -2.11 7.33
N LEU A 132 3.24 -2.25 8.65
CA LEU A 132 3.46 -3.51 9.36
C LEU A 132 2.17 -4.20 9.80
N ASN A 133 1.01 -3.76 9.31
CA ASN A 133 -0.28 -4.33 9.71
C ASN A 133 -0.61 -5.59 8.89
N LEU A 134 -0.34 -6.77 9.45
CA LEU A 134 -0.63 -8.05 8.80
C LEU A 134 -2.14 -8.32 8.63
N VAL A 135 -3.00 -7.71 9.44
CA VAL A 135 -4.46 -7.88 9.30
C VAL A 135 -4.93 -7.31 7.96
N TRP A 136 -4.33 -6.19 7.51
CA TRP A 136 -4.57 -5.66 6.18
C TRP A 136 -4.12 -6.64 5.09
N SER A 137 -2.97 -7.29 5.25
CA SER A 137 -2.48 -8.29 4.28
C SER A 137 -3.47 -9.45 4.14
N LEU A 138 -3.93 -10.01 5.27
CA LEU A 138 -4.91 -11.10 5.28
C LEU A 138 -6.25 -10.68 4.68
N TRP A 139 -6.70 -9.46 4.96
CA TRP A 139 -7.92 -8.92 4.38
C TRP A 139 -7.80 -8.70 2.87
N ILE A 140 -6.67 -8.14 2.40
CA ILE A 140 -6.38 -7.98 0.97
C ILE A 140 -6.41 -9.36 0.30
N VAL A 141 -5.79 -10.39 0.88
CA VAL A 141 -5.86 -11.77 0.35
C VAL A 141 -7.29 -12.28 0.24
N ARG A 142 -8.11 -12.05 1.26
CA ARG A 142 -9.51 -12.49 1.26
C ARG A 142 -10.31 -11.83 0.14
N VAL A 143 -10.20 -10.51 0.00
CA VAL A 143 -10.88 -9.77 -1.08
C VAL A 143 -10.32 -10.20 -2.44
N ALA A 144 -9.00 -10.34 -2.54
CA ALA A 144 -8.34 -10.67 -3.80
C ALA A 144 -8.76 -12.03 -4.36
N ARG A 145 -8.91 -13.04 -3.49
CA ARG A 145 -9.43 -14.36 -3.87
C ARG A 145 -10.89 -14.30 -4.30
N ARG A 146 -11.71 -13.51 -3.60
CA ARG A 146 -13.13 -13.34 -3.90
C ARG A 146 -13.34 -12.70 -5.27
N GLU A 147 -12.60 -11.64 -5.54
CA GLU A 147 -12.70 -10.85 -6.78
C GLU A 147 -11.82 -11.39 -7.91
N LYS A 148 -11.01 -12.42 -7.64
CA LYS A 148 -10.06 -13.04 -8.57
C LYS A 148 -9.11 -12.00 -9.19
N LEU A 149 -8.49 -11.20 -8.35
CA LEU A 149 -7.58 -10.13 -8.80
C LEU A 149 -6.38 -10.73 -9.54
N ASP A 150 -6.09 -10.17 -10.72
CA ASP A 150 -4.93 -10.54 -11.53
C ASP A 150 -3.68 -9.72 -11.16
N VAL A 151 -3.85 -8.54 -10.54
CA VAL A 151 -2.76 -7.64 -10.14
C VAL A 151 -3.20 -6.74 -8.97
N LEU A 152 -2.26 -6.38 -8.11
CA LEU A 152 -2.45 -5.44 -7.01
C LEU A 152 -1.65 -4.16 -7.22
N VAL A 153 -2.24 -3.01 -6.92
CA VAL A 153 -1.62 -1.69 -6.98
C VAL A 153 -1.71 -1.06 -5.59
N SER A 154 -0.57 -0.71 -5.00
CA SER A 154 -0.52 0.02 -3.74
C SER A 154 -0.45 1.52 -4.02
N SER A 155 -1.42 2.30 -3.53
CA SER A 155 -1.48 3.73 -3.83
C SER A 155 -0.52 4.60 -3.00
N ASN A 156 0.05 4.06 -1.92
CA ASN A 156 1.02 4.79 -1.10
C ASN A 156 1.87 3.86 -0.24
N ILE A 157 2.90 4.43 0.38
CA ILE A 157 3.86 3.69 1.21
C ILE A 157 3.24 3.01 2.44
N ARG A 158 2.14 3.55 3.01
CA ARG A 158 1.56 3.04 4.26
C ARG A 158 0.80 1.74 4.05
N VAL A 159 0.27 1.50 2.85
CA VAL A 159 -0.34 0.23 2.45
C VAL A 159 0.56 -0.62 1.56
N ALA A 160 1.77 -0.16 1.23
CA ALA A 160 2.68 -0.85 0.33
C ALA A 160 3.09 -2.23 0.81
N LEU A 161 3.66 -2.34 2.01
CA LEU A 161 4.08 -3.63 2.54
C LEU A 161 2.91 -4.62 2.72
N PRO A 162 1.74 -4.24 3.29
CA PRO A 162 0.60 -5.14 3.34
C PRO A 162 0.13 -5.63 1.96
N THR A 163 0.17 -4.75 0.97
CA THR A 163 -0.19 -5.09 -0.41
C THR A 163 0.81 -6.06 -1.04
N VAL A 164 2.11 -5.81 -0.85
CA VAL A 164 3.20 -6.69 -1.32
C VAL A 164 3.08 -8.07 -0.68
N ILE A 165 2.90 -8.14 0.65
CA ILE A 165 2.76 -9.41 1.37
C ILE A 165 1.56 -10.19 0.81
N ALA A 166 0.41 -9.53 0.66
CA ALA A 166 -0.78 -10.15 0.09
C ALA A 166 -0.56 -10.66 -1.34
N ALA A 167 0.08 -9.85 -2.19
CA ALA A 167 0.38 -10.23 -3.57
C ALA A 167 1.27 -11.47 -3.65
N ARG A 168 2.30 -11.55 -2.80
CA ARG A 168 3.19 -12.72 -2.71
C ARG A 168 2.42 -13.98 -2.26
N TRP A 169 1.55 -13.87 -1.26
CA TRP A 169 0.69 -15.00 -0.82
C TRP A 169 -0.29 -15.47 -1.91
N LEU A 170 -0.63 -14.61 -2.85
CA LEU A 170 -1.54 -14.90 -3.97
C LEU A 170 -0.78 -15.28 -5.25
N SER A 171 0.53 -15.09 -5.29
CA SER A 171 1.34 -15.19 -6.51
C SER A 171 0.82 -14.31 -7.66
N VAL A 172 0.35 -13.10 -7.33
CA VAL A 172 -0.06 -12.09 -8.33
C VAL A 172 0.97 -10.95 -8.39
N PRO A 173 1.16 -10.30 -9.54
CA PRO A 173 2.00 -9.12 -9.65
C PRO A 173 1.55 -7.99 -8.73
N VAL A 174 2.51 -7.24 -8.20
CA VAL A 174 2.26 -6.02 -7.41
C VAL A 174 3.00 -4.81 -7.96
N ILE A 175 2.26 -3.71 -8.08
CA ILE A 175 2.74 -2.40 -8.50
C ILE A 175 2.72 -1.45 -7.30
N LEU A 176 3.84 -0.79 -7.04
CA LEU A 176 3.89 0.30 -6.08
C LEU A 176 3.73 1.64 -6.79
N ASP A 177 2.66 2.37 -6.50
CA ASP A 177 2.43 3.72 -7.02
C ASP A 177 2.95 4.76 -6.02
N LEU A 178 4.04 5.43 -6.37
CA LEU A 178 4.65 6.50 -5.58
C LEU A 178 4.17 7.86 -6.14
N GLU A 179 3.03 8.31 -5.61
CA GLU A 179 2.41 9.58 -5.97
C GLU A 179 3.26 10.79 -5.57
N GLU A 180 4.01 10.66 -4.47
CA GLU A 180 4.79 11.74 -3.86
C GLU A 180 6.19 11.28 -3.44
N ASN A 181 7.11 12.23 -3.29
CA ASN A 181 8.36 12.00 -2.58
C ASN A 181 8.11 11.99 -1.06
N ASN A 182 7.62 10.84 -0.57
CA ASN A 182 7.21 10.64 0.82
C ASN A 182 8.31 11.02 1.82
N ARG A 183 9.58 10.73 1.49
CA ARG A 183 10.74 11.06 2.36
C ARG A 183 10.87 12.56 2.63
N GLU A 184 10.73 13.37 1.59
CA GLU A 184 10.91 14.82 1.67
C GLU A 184 9.64 15.49 2.20
N ALA A 185 8.45 15.04 1.76
CA ALA A 185 7.17 15.52 2.27
C ALA A 185 7.09 15.44 3.80
N VAL A 186 7.60 14.33 4.36
CA VAL A 186 7.59 14.07 5.80
C VAL A 186 8.45 15.06 6.61
N LYS A 187 9.45 15.70 6.00
CA LYS A 187 10.25 16.74 6.67
C LYS A 187 9.48 18.04 6.88
N LEU A 188 8.47 18.30 6.06
CA LEU A 188 7.68 19.53 6.08
C LEU A 188 6.53 19.47 7.12
N TYR A 189 6.16 18.28 7.58
CA TYR A 189 5.06 18.13 8.53
C TYR A 189 5.47 18.45 9.98
N PRO A 190 4.69 19.25 10.72
CA PRO A 190 5.02 19.65 12.10
C PRO A 190 5.01 18.45 13.05
N LYS A 191 5.95 18.36 13.99
CA LYS A 191 6.05 17.21 14.91
C LYS A 191 5.56 17.59 16.30
N THR A 192 4.26 17.49 16.50
CA THR A 192 3.61 17.92 17.76
C THR A 192 3.45 16.83 18.81
N THR A 193 3.66 15.55 18.47
CA THR A 193 3.51 14.41 19.39
C THR A 193 4.66 13.42 19.21
N VAL A 194 4.94 12.60 20.22
CA VAL A 194 6.00 11.55 20.15
C VAL A 194 5.77 10.60 18.97
N THR A 195 4.51 10.24 18.71
CA THR A 195 4.12 9.44 17.54
C THR A 195 4.42 10.14 16.21
N HIS A 196 4.36 11.47 16.15
CA HIS A 196 4.81 12.23 14.98
C HIS A 196 6.31 12.09 14.76
N TYR A 197 7.15 12.11 15.79
CA TYR A 197 8.60 11.93 15.61
C TYR A 197 8.95 10.55 15.03
N LEU A 198 8.14 9.54 15.33
CA LEU A 198 8.30 8.16 14.85
C LEU A 198 7.79 7.99 13.42
N ILE A 199 6.51 8.30 13.18
CA ILE A 199 5.85 8.10 11.87
C ILE A 199 6.38 9.11 10.84
N ARG A 200 6.85 10.28 11.28
CA ARG A 200 7.42 11.35 10.44
C ARG A 200 8.96 11.36 10.48
N ASN A 201 9.57 10.19 10.70
CA ASN A 201 11.01 10.02 10.57
C ASN A 201 11.38 9.80 9.10
N SER A 202 12.06 10.78 8.49
CA SER A 202 12.43 10.73 7.07
C SER A 202 13.38 9.57 6.73
N ARG A 203 14.22 9.11 7.66
CA ARG A 203 15.07 7.93 7.45
C ARG A 203 14.23 6.66 7.41
N LEU A 204 13.30 6.50 8.35
CA LEU A 204 12.41 5.34 8.40
C LEU A 204 11.51 5.28 7.17
N VAL A 205 10.88 6.40 6.80
CA VAL A 205 10.04 6.50 5.60
C VAL A 205 10.86 6.20 4.35
N GLY A 206 12.07 6.76 4.24
CA GLY A 206 12.97 6.48 3.13
C GLY A 206 13.41 5.02 3.03
N TRP A 207 13.62 4.35 4.17
CA TRP A 207 13.93 2.91 4.22
C TRP A 207 12.72 2.06 3.82
N LEU A 208 11.54 2.33 4.39
CA LEU A 208 10.29 1.65 4.03
C LEU A 208 9.96 1.79 2.54
N GLU A 209 10.20 2.97 1.98
CA GLU A 209 9.97 3.22 0.56
C GLU A 209 10.88 2.36 -0.30
N SER A 210 12.17 2.33 0.05
CA SER A 210 13.19 1.55 -0.68
C SER A 210 12.92 0.05 -0.56
N LEU A 211 12.49 -0.42 0.61
CA LEU A 211 12.11 -1.80 0.84
C LEU A 211 10.86 -2.18 0.03
N ALA A 212 9.79 -1.40 0.13
CA ALA A 212 8.55 -1.64 -0.62
C ALA A 212 8.80 -1.65 -2.13
N ALA A 213 9.60 -0.71 -2.61
CA ALA A 213 9.93 -0.60 -4.03
C ALA A 213 10.75 -1.82 -4.50
N ARG A 214 11.76 -2.24 -3.73
CA ARG A 214 12.55 -3.44 -4.02
C ARG A 214 11.71 -4.72 -4.04
N LEU A 215 10.72 -4.83 -3.16
CA LEU A 215 9.85 -6.00 -3.06
C LEU A 215 8.71 -5.99 -4.07
N SER A 216 8.47 -4.89 -4.77
CA SER A 216 7.43 -4.80 -5.79
C SER A 216 7.92 -5.32 -7.14
N ASP A 217 7.00 -5.81 -7.97
CA ASP A 217 7.36 -6.29 -9.31
C ASP A 217 7.56 -5.09 -10.26
N HIS A 218 6.79 -4.03 -10.05
CA HIS A 218 6.91 -2.76 -10.78
C HIS A 218 6.66 -1.56 -9.87
N VAL A 219 7.20 -0.39 -10.25
CA VAL A 219 7.03 0.87 -9.51
C VAL A 219 6.61 1.97 -10.48
N TRP A 220 5.52 2.65 -10.14
CA TRP A 220 5.11 3.87 -10.81
C TRP A 220 5.58 5.09 -10.03
N VAL A 221 6.06 6.09 -10.75
CA VAL A 221 6.46 7.39 -10.20
C VAL A 221 5.83 8.50 -11.03
N VAL A 222 5.54 9.64 -10.43
CA VAL A 222 4.90 10.76 -11.16
C VAL A 222 5.89 11.58 -11.98
N VAL A 223 7.17 11.61 -11.58
CA VAL A 223 8.21 12.49 -12.17
C VAL A 223 9.50 11.72 -12.45
N GLU A 224 10.23 12.12 -13.49
CA GLU A 224 11.47 11.45 -13.94
C GLU A 224 12.59 11.52 -12.90
N GLU A 225 12.67 12.58 -12.11
CA GLU A 225 13.67 12.77 -11.07
C GLU A 225 13.59 11.68 -9.99
N ASN A 226 12.37 11.16 -9.75
CA ASN A 226 12.17 10.04 -8.83
C ASN A 226 12.75 8.72 -9.38
N VAL A 227 12.85 8.56 -10.71
CA VAL A 227 13.52 7.40 -11.33
C VAL A 227 15.00 7.41 -10.95
N GLY A 228 15.69 8.55 -11.13
CA GLY A 228 17.09 8.71 -10.77
C GLY A 228 17.35 8.41 -9.28
N ARG A 229 16.49 8.91 -8.40
CA ARG A 229 16.55 8.67 -6.94
C ARG A 229 16.37 7.20 -6.57
N LEU A 230 15.47 6.48 -7.23
CA LEU A 230 15.27 5.05 -7.01
C LEU A 230 16.45 4.24 -7.59
N SER A 231 16.98 4.63 -8.75
CA SER A 231 18.13 4.00 -9.39
C SER A 231 19.38 4.06 -8.50
N GLN A 232 19.65 5.22 -7.89
CA GLN A 232 20.76 5.40 -6.93
C GLN A 232 20.65 4.48 -5.71
N LYS A 233 19.45 4.00 -5.40
CA LYS A 233 19.18 3.06 -4.30
C LYS A 233 19.18 1.59 -4.74
N GLY A 234 19.63 1.31 -5.96
CA GLY A 234 19.75 -0.06 -6.49
C GLY A 234 18.46 -0.62 -7.08
N GLN A 235 17.45 0.20 -7.36
CA GLN A 235 16.30 -0.25 -8.14
C GLN A 235 16.66 -0.41 -9.61
N ALA A 236 16.28 -1.54 -10.19
CA ALA A 236 16.48 -1.78 -11.61
C ALA A 236 15.55 -0.85 -12.42
N LEU A 237 16.12 -0.07 -13.33
CA LEU A 237 15.39 0.93 -14.13
C LEU A 237 14.25 0.32 -14.95
N ASN A 238 14.41 -0.93 -15.40
CA ASN A 238 13.38 -1.66 -16.14
C ASN A 238 12.11 -1.98 -15.32
N LYS A 239 12.15 -1.79 -13.99
CA LYS A 239 11.00 -1.95 -13.09
C LYS A 239 10.33 -0.63 -12.72
N VAL A 240 10.77 0.49 -13.30
CA VAL A 240 10.23 1.82 -12.97
C VAL A 240 9.61 2.44 -14.21
N THR A 241 8.37 2.92 -14.10
CA THR A 241 7.70 3.67 -15.16
C THR A 241 7.21 5.00 -14.62
N VAL A 242 7.41 6.06 -15.41
CA VAL A 242 6.84 7.37 -15.11
C VAL A 242 5.40 7.40 -15.58
N LEU A 243 4.46 7.57 -14.64
CA LEU A 243 3.04 7.69 -14.89
C LEU A 243 2.56 9.07 -14.41
N CYS A 244 2.62 10.05 -15.31
CA CYS A 244 2.28 11.44 -15.05
C CYS A 244 0.79 11.60 -14.64
N ASN A 245 0.53 12.59 -13.78
CA ASN A 245 -0.84 12.98 -13.45
C ASN A 245 -1.43 13.81 -14.59
N THR A 246 -2.04 13.14 -15.57
CA THR A 246 -2.79 13.83 -16.63
C THR A 246 -4.22 14.13 -16.14
N PRO A 247 -4.70 15.39 -16.21
CA PRO A 247 -6.11 15.69 -15.95
C PRO A 247 -6.99 15.03 -17.00
N SER A 248 -8.22 14.67 -16.63
CA SER A 248 -9.19 14.20 -17.61
C SER A 248 -9.68 15.36 -18.49
N LEU A 249 -10.01 15.09 -19.75
CA LEU A 249 -10.57 16.10 -20.65
C LEU A 249 -11.84 16.74 -20.07
N ASP A 250 -12.66 15.95 -19.36
CA ASP A 250 -13.87 16.43 -18.69
C ASP A 250 -13.58 17.48 -17.60
N GLU A 251 -12.44 17.37 -16.90
CA GLU A 251 -12.00 18.36 -15.90
C GLU A 251 -11.46 19.62 -16.54
N VAL A 252 -10.75 19.51 -17.67
CA VAL A 252 -10.22 20.66 -18.41
C VAL A 252 -11.35 21.51 -19.00
N HIS A 253 -12.44 20.87 -19.45
CA HIS A 253 -13.61 21.56 -20.00
C HIS A 253 -14.57 22.10 -18.94
N ARG A 254 -14.44 21.70 -17.66
CA ARG A 254 -15.22 22.31 -16.58
C ARG A 254 -14.67 23.71 -16.29
N LYS A 255 -15.40 24.73 -16.74
CA LYS A 255 -15.22 26.11 -16.27
C LYS A 255 -15.30 26.09 -14.73
N PRO A 256 -14.30 26.60 -13.99
CA PRO A 256 -14.41 26.68 -12.55
C PRO A 256 -15.65 27.52 -12.22
N PRO A 257 -16.46 27.15 -11.21
CA PRO A 257 -17.57 28.00 -10.79
C PRO A 257 -16.99 29.37 -10.46
N CYS A 258 -17.52 30.43 -11.10
CA CYS A 258 -17.21 31.79 -10.70
C CYS A 258 -17.53 31.88 -9.21
N GLN A 259 -16.49 32.04 -8.39
CA GLN A 259 -16.71 32.35 -6.98
C GLN A 259 -17.38 33.73 -6.93
N PRO A 260 -18.49 33.88 -6.18
CA PRO A 260 -19.14 35.18 -5.98
C PRO A 260 -18.22 36.14 -5.22
#